data_AF-A0A8S1LNY2-F1
#
_entry.id   AF-A0A8S1LNY2-F1
#
_cell.length_a   1.000
_cell.length_b   1.000
_cell.length_c   1.000
_cell.angle_alpha   90.00
_cell.angle_beta   90.00
_cell.angle_gamma   90.00
#
_symmetry.space_group_name_H-M   'P 1'
#
loop_
_entity.id
_entity.type
_entity.pdbx_description
1 polymer ?
#
loop_
_entity_poly.entity_id
_entity_poly.type
_entity_poly.pdbx_seq_one_letter_code
_entity_poly.pdbx_strand_id
1 'polypeptide(L)'
;MSNHFPQESYDIFDVQTALEYLPDETMVKGAITLFLTYFQDGEGFDELINLYEKGGWQLVGTPAYLKFEQLAHSIKGSCRYLALHRLEKKLELLQFFIRDGKEIQVASILNEVLEQCPYAQRAVLKYMEMPDEKVRHYKFVSPFYDVYGNVHICHKLNYTFQKQKNKMSAIHHKQPYQQQIINCTDQDQCNIF
;
A
#
# COMPACT_ATOMS: atom_id res chain seq x y z
N MET A 1 31.23 2.75 18.15
CA MET A 1 30.10 1.93 18.65
C MET A 1 29.00 2.01 17.62
N SER A 2 28.90 1.01 16.77
CA SER A 2 27.94 0.93 15.67
C SER A 2 26.59 0.48 16.23
N ASN A 3 25.59 1.35 16.18
CA ASN A 3 24.20 1.03 16.47
C ASN A 3 23.70 -0.02 15.48
N HIS A 4 23.80 -1.30 15.85
CA HIS A 4 23.08 -2.39 15.18
C HIS A 4 21.62 -2.30 15.60
N PHE A 5 20.84 -1.53 14.85
CA PHE A 5 19.41 -1.80 14.80
C PHE A 5 19.26 -3.22 14.23
N PRO A 6 18.51 -4.13 14.88
CA PRO A 6 18.23 -5.42 14.29
C PRO A 6 17.53 -5.16 12.95
N GLN A 7 18.18 -5.57 11.86
CA GLN A 7 17.47 -5.75 10.59
C GLN A 7 16.48 -6.87 10.83
N GLU A 8 15.26 -6.53 11.26
CA GLU A 8 14.16 -7.48 11.32
C GLU A 8 13.93 -7.98 9.89
N SER A 9 14.44 -9.16 9.59
CA SER A 9 14.21 -9.86 8.33
C SER A 9 12.77 -10.34 8.31
N TYR A 10 11.83 -9.41 8.10
CA TYR A 10 10.46 -9.80 7.83
C TYR A 10 10.42 -10.49 6.48
N ASP A 11 10.02 -11.76 6.50
CA ASP A 11 9.62 -12.47 5.30
C ASP A 11 8.54 -11.65 4.58
N ILE A 12 8.72 -11.46 3.27
CA ILE A 12 7.74 -10.79 2.40
C ILE A 12 6.44 -11.59 2.39
N PHE A 13 6.55 -12.92 2.44
CA PHE A 13 5.44 -13.87 2.56
C PHE A 13 5.87 -15.05 3.44
N ASP A 14 5.32 -15.13 4.65
CA ASP A 14 5.48 -16.27 5.56
C ASP A 14 4.37 -17.30 5.28
N VAL A 15 4.68 -18.27 4.43
CA VAL A 15 3.75 -19.33 4.02
C VAL A 15 3.31 -20.18 5.21
N GLN A 16 4.22 -20.44 6.15
CA GLN A 16 3.91 -21.28 7.30
C GLN A 16 2.86 -20.58 8.18
N THR A 17 3.07 -19.31 8.49
CA THR A 17 2.08 -18.52 9.24
C THR A 17 0.76 -18.37 8.47
N ALA A 18 0.79 -18.22 7.14
CA ALA A 18 -0.44 -18.20 6.34
C ALA A 18 -1.23 -19.52 6.43
N LEU A 19 -0.54 -20.67 6.47
CA LEU A 19 -1.14 -22.00 6.70
C LEU A 19 -1.60 -22.23 8.16
N GLU A 20 -1.11 -21.44 9.11
CA GLU A 20 -1.65 -21.42 10.48
C GLU A 20 -2.93 -20.58 10.57
N TYR A 21 -3.04 -19.52 9.76
CA TYR A 21 -4.21 -18.64 9.72
C TYR A 21 -5.35 -19.17 8.85
N LEU A 22 -5.03 -19.96 7.82
CA LEU A 22 -5.98 -20.52 6.88
C LEU A 22 -5.94 -22.06 6.98
N PRO A 23 -7.10 -22.74 7.00
CA PRO A 23 -7.19 -24.13 7.43
C PRO A 23 -6.53 -25.13 6.46
N ASP A 24 -6.37 -24.75 5.20
CA ASP A 24 -5.74 -25.58 4.18
C ASP A 24 -5.19 -24.74 3.01
N GLU A 25 -4.43 -25.40 2.14
CA GLU A 25 -3.83 -24.80 0.96
C GLU A 25 -4.85 -24.27 -0.06
N THR A 26 -6.05 -24.85 -0.14
CA THR A 26 -7.11 -24.36 -1.03
C THR A 26 -7.56 -22.98 -0.58
N MET A 27 -7.73 -22.79 0.73
CA MET A 27 -8.05 -21.48 1.32
C MET A 27 -6.92 -20.47 1.13
N VAL A 28 -5.65 -20.89 1.26
CA VAL A 28 -4.49 -20.02 0.95
C VAL A 28 -4.54 -19.57 -0.52
N LYS A 29 -4.71 -20.50 -1.47
CA LYS A 29 -4.81 -20.18 -2.91
C LYS A 29 -6.02 -19.27 -3.21
N GLY A 30 -7.14 -19.47 -2.51
CA GLY A 30 -8.32 -18.61 -2.58
C GLY A 30 -8.04 -17.19 -2.07
N ALA A 31 -7.39 -17.06 -0.91
CA ALA A 31 -6.97 -15.79 -0.33
C ALA A 31 -5.96 -15.05 -1.23
N ILE A 32 -5.03 -15.77 -1.86
CA ILE A 32 -4.11 -15.21 -2.85
C ILE A 32 -4.88 -14.67 -4.05
N THR A 33 -5.86 -15.43 -4.57
CA THR A 33 -6.68 -15.01 -5.70
C THR A 33 -7.43 -13.71 -5.39
N LEU A 34 -8.02 -13.61 -4.19
CA LEU A 34 -8.66 -12.38 -3.72
C LEU A 34 -7.65 -11.23 -3.58
N PHE A 35 -6.48 -11.47 -2.98
CA PHE A 35 -5.45 -10.43 -2.85
C PHE A 35 -4.98 -9.90 -4.21
N LEU A 36 -4.87 -10.77 -5.22
CA LEU A 36 -4.46 -10.39 -6.57
C LEU A 36 -5.47 -9.48 -7.28
N THR A 37 -6.73 -9.41 -6.85
CA THR A 37 -7.71 -8.47 -7.45
C THR A 37 -7.36 -7.02 -7.15
N TYR A 38 -6.67 -6.73 -6.04
CA TYR A 38 -6.24 -5.36 -5.69
C TYR A 38 -5.20 -4.76 -6.63
N PHE A 39 -4.66 -5.55 -7.55
CA PHE A 39 -3.70 -5.12 -8.56
C PHE A 39 -4.33 -4.92 -9.94
N GLN A 40 -5.64 -5.11 -10.07
CA GLN A 40 -6.37 -4.83 -11.31
C GLN A 40 -6.53 -3.32 -11.52
N ASP A 41 -6.53 -2.89 -12.78
CA ASP A 41 -6.66 -1.46 -13.12
C ASP A 41 -8.02 -0.92 -12.63
N GLY A 42 -8.00 0.26 -12.00
CA GLY A 42 -9.20 0.88 -11.42
C GLY A 42 -9.67 0.28 -10.08
N GLU A 43 -9.00 -0.74 -9.55
CA GLU A 43 -9.33 -1.43 -8.30
C GLU A 43 -8.20 -1.26 -7.28
N GLY A 44 -8.46 -1.63 -6.02
CA GLY A 44 -7.43 -1.81 -4.99
C GLY A 44 -6.43 -0.66 -4.88
N PHE A 45 -5.17 -0.92 -5.23
CA PHE A 45 -4.11 0.09 -5.13
C PHE A 45 -4.28 1.26 -6.09
N ASP A 46 -4.84 1.06 -7.30
CA ASP A 46 -5.07 2.17 -8.24
C ASP A 46 -6.15 3.11 -7.70
N GLU A 47 -7.24 2.55 -7.16
CA GLU A 47 -8.30 3.36 -6.55
C GLU A 47 -7.83 4.05 -5.26
N LEU A 48 -6.98 3.40 -4.46
CA LEU A 48 -6.37 4.02 -3.27
C LEU A 48 -5.57 5.27 -3.66
N ILE A 49 -4.79 5.21 -4.74
CA ILE A 49 -4.05 6.36 -5.27
C ILE A 49 -5.01 7.40 -5.83
N ASN A 50 -5.98 7.02 -6.65
CA ASN A 50 -6.93 7.97 -7.22
C ASN A 50 -7.71 8.73 -6.14
N LEU A 51 -8.06 8.07 -5.03
CA LEU A 51 -8.67 8.72 -3.86
C LEU A 51 -7.66 9.63 -3.14
N TYR A 52 -6.39 9.22 -3.01
CA TYR A 52 -5.34 10.07 -2.46
C TYR A 52 -5.21 11.39 -3.25
N GLU A 53 -5.09 11.30 -4.57
CA GLU A 53 -4.92 12.43 -5.49
C GLU A 53 -6.08 13.42 -5.45
N LYS A 54 -7.29 12.92 -5.19
CA LYS A 54 -8.51 13.73 -5.10
C LYS A 54 -8.75 14.30 -3.69
N GLY A 55 -7.80 14.16 -2.77
CA GLY A 55 -7.95 14.61 -1.38
C GLY A 55 -8.92 13.75 -0.57
N GLY A 56 -9.23 12.54 -1.02
CA GLY A 56 -10.20 11.65 -0.39
C GLY A 56 -9.86 11.27 1.04
N TRP A 57 -8.61 11.43 1.48
CA TRP A 57 -8.17 11.14 2.85
C TRP A 57 -8.26 12.34 3.82
N GLN A 58 -8.54 13.55 3.33
CA GLN A 58 -8.40 14.79 4.11
C GLN A 58 -9.55 15.07 5.07
N LEU A 59 -10.77 14.68 4.72
CA LEU A 59 -11.98 15.04 5.46
C LEU A 59 -12.66 13.79 6.04
N VAL A 60 -12.41 13.56 7.33
CA VAL A 60 -12.98 12.44 8.10
C VAL A 60 -14.49 12.38 7.95
N GLY A 61 -15.02 11.19 7.69
CA GLY A 61 -16.46 10.93 7.58
C GLY A 61 -17.08 11.26 6.23
N THR A 62 -16.34 11.87 5.29
CA THR A 62 -16.82 12.01 3.91
C THR A 62 -16.87 10.67 3.19
N PRO A 63 -17.74 10.48 2.17
CA PRO A 63 -17.78 9.24 1.40
C PRO A 63 -16.43 8.85 0.79
N ALA A 64 -15.63 9.83 0.35
CA ALA A 64 -14.29 9.58 -0.18
C ALA A 64 -13.32 9.08 0.90
N TYR A 65 -13.39 9.65 2.10
CA TYR A 65 -12.60 9.21 3.25
C TYR A 65 -12.96 7.81 3.69
N LEU A 66 -14.24 7.53 3.84
CA LEU A 66 -14.71 6.20 4.23
C LEU A 66 -14.30 5.15 3.20
N LYS A 67 -14.38 5.48 1.91
CA LYS A 67 -13.92 4.59 0.84
C LYS A 67 -12.40 4.37 0.91
N PHE A 68 -11.61 5.43 1.12
CA PHE A 68 -10.16 5.32 1.29
C PHE A 68 -9.81 4.42 2.48
N GLU A 69 -10.38 4.70 3.65
CA GLU A 69 -10.12 3.96 4.89
C GLU A 69 -10.54 2.49 4.76
N GLN A 70 -11.71 2.23 4.19
CA GLN A 70 -12.22 0.88 3.95
C GLN A 70 -11.34 0.09 2.98
N LEU A 71 -10.84 0.74 1.93
CA LEU A 71 -9.96 0.09 0.96
C LEU A 71 -8.62 -0.28 1.61
N ALA A 72 -7.98 0.66 2.32
CA ALA A 72 -6.77 0.39 3.09
C ALA A 72 -6.99 -0.73 4.13
N HIS A 73 -8.16 -0.74 4.79
CA HIS A 73 -8.54 -1.78 5.74
C HIS A 73 -8.66 -3.16 5.09
N SER A 74 -9.32 -3.22 3.93
CA SER A 74 -9.59 -4.47 3.23
C SER A 74 -8.29 -5.10 2.73
N ILE A 75 -7.42 -4.30 2.10
CA ILE A 75 -6.10 -4.75 1.65
C ILE A 75 -5.26 -5.22 2.85
N LYS A 76 -5.29 -4.49 3.98
CA LYS A 76 -4.60 -4.90 5.22
C LYS A 76 -5.10 -6.26 5.70
N GLY A 77 -6.41 -6.47 5.71
CA GLY A 77 -7.02 -7.75 6.09
C GLY A 77 -6.50 -8.92 5.24
N SER A 78 -6.46 -8.75 3.92
CA SER A 78 -5.86 -9.77 3.03
C SER A 78 -4.37 -10.00 3.30
N CYS A 79 -3.61 -8.93 3.57
CA CYS A 79 -2.19 -9.05 3.93
C CYS A 79 -2.00 -9.86 5.21
N ARG A 80 -2.88 -9.66 6.20
CA ARG A 80 -2.84 -10.40 7.47
C ARG A 80 -3.06 -11.89 7.27
N TYR A 81 -4.11 -12.29 6.54
CA TYR A 81 -4.38 -13.71 6.27
C TYR A 81 -3.25 -14.40 5.50
N LEU A 82 -2.60 -13.67 4.60
CA LEU A 82 -1.47 -14.16 3.83
C LEU A 82 -0.12 -13.94 4.51
N ALA A 83 -0.08 -13.49 5.77
CA ALA A 83 1.16 -13.21 6.50
C ALA A 83 2.16 -12.34 5.70
N LEU A 84 1.65 -11.35 4.96
CA LEU A 84 2.43 -10.36 4.22
C LEU A 84 2.82 -9.20 5.16
N HIS A 85 3.53 -9.54 6.25
CA HIS A 85 3.71 -8.66 7.42
C HIS A 85 4.24 -7.27 7.10
N ARG A 86 5.16 -7.17 6.14
CA ARG A 86 5.75 -5.88 5.79
C ARG A 86 4.72 -4.95 5.13
N LEU A 87 3.91 -5.46 4.22
CA LEU A 87 2.85 -4.69 3.56
C LEU A 87 1.70 -4.40 4.53
N GLU A 88 1.32 -5.39 5.35
CA GLU A 88 0.32 -5.23 6.41
C GLU A 88 0.65 -4.06 7.34
N LYS A 89 1.88 -4.01 7.87
CA LYS A 89 2.34 -2.94 8.77
C LYS A 89 2.30 -1.57 8.10
N LYS A 90 2.66 -1.46 6.82
CA LYS A 90 2.59 -0.17 6.10
C LYS A 90 1.15 0.29 5.90
N LEU A 91 0.23 -0.63 5.62
CA LEU A 91 -1.20 -0.32 5.55
C LEU A 91 -1.78 0.05 6.92
N GLU A 92 -1.33 -0.59 8.00
CA GLU A 92 -1.71 -0.21 9.35
C GLU A 92 -1.25 1.22 9.71
N LEU A 93 0.01 1.55 9.40
CA LEU A 93 0.54 2.91 9.59
C LEU A 93 -0.20 3.93 8.70
N LEU A 94 -0.57 3.56 7.47
CA LEU A 94 -1.38 4.40 6.59
C LEU A 94 -2.72 4.75 7.25
N GLN A 95 -3.42 3.75 7.78
CA GLN A 95 -4.68 3.98 8.50
C GLN A 95 -4.52 4.88 9.73
N PHE A 96 -3.42 4.71 10.47
CA PHE A 96 -3.10 5.57 11.60
C PHE A 96 -2.91 7.03 11.16
N PHE A 97 -2.08 7.29 10.14
CA PHE A 97 -1.79 8.65 9.70
C PHE A 97 -2.97 9.36 9.02
N ILE A 98 -3.86 8.61 8.37
CA ILE A 98 -5.09 9.17 7.79
C ILE A 98 -6.01 9.72 8.89
N ARG A 99 -6.16 8.97 9.98
CA ARG A 99 -6.98 9.39 11.14
C ARG A 99 -6.39 10.60 11.85
N ASP A 100 -5.06 10.71 11.84
CA ASP A 100 -4.32 11.82 12.44
C ASP A 100 -4.25 13.06 11.50
N GLY A 101 -4.70 12.94 10.25
CA GLY A 101 -4.79 14.05 9.29
C GLY A 101 -3.45 14.60 8.79
N LYS A 102 -2.34 13.86 8.93
CA LYS A 102 -0.99 14.35 8.62
C LYS A 102 -0.59 14.05 7.17
N GLU A 103 -0.85 14.98 6.27
CA GLU A 103 -0.61 14.87 4.81
C GLU A 103 0.73 14.25 4.43
N ILE A 104 1.83 14.85 4.92
CA ILE A 104 3.19 14.43 4.56
C ILE A 104 3.43 12.97 4.95
N GLN A 105 2.87 12.54 6.08
CA GLN A 105 3.02 11.18 6.58
C GLN A 105 2.15 10.20 5.80
N VAL A 106 0.91 10.58 5.44
CA VAL A 106 0.03 9.81 4.55
C VAL A 106 0.70 9.60 3.18
N ALA A 107 1.31 10.64 2.62
CA ALA A 107 2.01 10.55 1.35
C ALA A 107 3.25 9.64 1.43
N SER A 108 4.07 9.82 2.48
CA SER A 108 5.28 9.02 2.69
C SER A 108 4.93 7.54 2.84
N ILE A 109 3.98 7.22 3.71
CA ILE A 109 3.61 5.82 3.97
C ILE A 109 2.90 5.19 2.76
N LEU A 110 2.11 5.96 2.00
CA LEU A 110 1.48 5.46 0.78
C LEU A 110 2.54 5.11 -0.28
N ASN A 111 3.60 5.90 -0.43
CA ASN A 111 4.74 5.54 -1.27
C ASN A 111 5.38 4.22 -0.79
N GLU A 112 5.62 4.07 0.52
CA GLU A 112 6.20 2.84 1.07
C GLU A 112 5.29 1.63 0.86
N VAL A 113 3.96 1.78 0.95
CA VAL A 113 2.99 0.73 0.59
C VAL A 113 3.21 0.31 -0.86
N LEU A 114 3.22 1.27 -1.80
CA LEU A 114 3.41 0.96 -3.22
C LEU A 114 4.78 0.34 -3.53
N GLU A 115 5.81 0.68 -2.78
CA GLU A 115 7.12 0.03 -2.89
C GLU A 115 7.08 -1.44 -2.44
N GLN A 116 6.24 -1.79 -1.46
CA GLN A 116 6.10 -3.18 -1.00
C GLN A 116 5.21 -4.04 -1.91
N CYS A 117 4.22 -3.43 -2.58
CA CYS A 117 3.23 -4.13 -3.39
C CYS A 117 3.82 -5.13 -4.41
N PRO A 118 4.86 -4.81 -5.20
CA PRO A 118 5.40 -5.75 -6.18
C PRO A 118 6.06 -6.97 -5.56
N TYR A 119 6.69 -6.80 -4.39
CA TYR A 119 7.35 -7.91 -3.69
C TYR A 119 6.31 -8.88 -3.14
N ALA A 120 5.29 -8.35 -2.47
CA ALA A 120 4.16 -9.14 -1.96
C ALA A 120 3.45 -9.90 -3.09
N GLN A 121 3.12 -9.21 -4.18
CA GLN A 121 2.45 -9.81 -5.32
C GLN A 121 3.27 -10.93 -5.95
N ARG A 122 4.58 -10.72 -6.14
CA ARG A 122 5.44 -11.73 -6.74
C ARG A 122 5.60 -12.94 -5.83
N ALA A 123 5.72 -12.74 -4.52
CA ALA A 123 5.84 -13.84 -3.57
C ALA A 123 4.61 -14.76 -3.63
N VAL A 124 3.40 -14.18 -3.64
CA VAL A 124 2.17 -14.97 -3.73
C VAL A 124 1.97 -15.61 -5.11
N LEU A 125 2.35 -14.94 -6.20
CA LEU A 125 2.32 -15.56 -7.54
C LEU A 125 3.30 -16.73 -7.63
N LYS A 126 4.49 -16.58 -7.04
CA LYS A 126 5.48 -17.65 -7.05
C LYS A 126 4.99 -18.87 -6.27
N TYR A 127 4.33 -18.65 -5.13
CA TYR A 127 3.64 -19.71 -4.41
C TYR A 127 2.63 -20.46 -5.30
N MET A 128 1.82 -19.73 -6.08
CA MET A 128 0.83 -20.34 -6.98
C MET A 128 1.44 -21.18 -8.11
N GLU A 129 2.70 -20.92 -8.48
CA GLU A 129 3.45 -21.68 -9.50
C GLU A 129 4.21 -22.88 -8.92
N MET A 130 4.38 -22.96 -7.59
CA MET A 130 5.19 -24.00 -6.96
C MET A 130 4.43 -25.33 -6.90
N PRO A 131 5.11 -26.47 -7.16
CA PRO A 131 4.52 -27.78 -6.94
C PRO A 131 4.33 -28.01 -5.43
N ASP A 132 3.19 -28.60 -5.05
CA ASP A 132 2.70 -28.74 -3.66
C ASP A 132 3.77 -29.28 -2.68
N GLU A 133 4.65 -30.17 -3.15
CA GLU A 133 5.76 -30.76 -2.36
C GLU A 133 6.79 -29.74 -1.85
N LYS A 134 6.94 -28.59 -2.53
CA LYS A 134 7.94 -27.56 -2.20
C LYS A 134 7.39 -26.39 -1.39
N VAL A 135 6.07 -26.35 -1.17
CA VAL A 135 5.37 -25.18 -0.65
C VAL A 135 5.57 -24.99 0.85
N ARG A 136 5.53 -26.08 1.64
CA ARG A 136 5.47 -26.02 3.11
C ARG A 136 6.75 -25.55 3.81
N HIS A 137 7.88 -25.48 3.11
CA HIS A 137 9.18 -25.14 3.69
C HIS A 137 9.78 -23.85 3.11
N TYR A 138 9.01 -23.11 2.31
CA TYR A 138 9.54 -21.98 1.55
C TYR A 138 9.26 -20.65 2.24
N LYS A 139 10.32 -19.85 2.43
CA LYS A 139 10.26 -18.49 2.98
C LYS A 139 10.74 -17.48 1.95
N PHE A 140 9.97 -16.42 1.72
CA PHE A 140 10.34 -15.33 0.82
C PHE A 140 11.02 -14.20 1.60
N VAL A 141 12.34 -14.30 1.78
CA VAL A 141 13.10 -13.43 2.71
C VAL A 141 13.70 -12.17 2.04
N SER A 142 13.74 -12.07 0.71
CA SER A 142 14.47 -10.99 0.02
C SER A 142 13.75 -10.43 -1.21
N PRO A 143 13.83 -9.11 -1.47
CA PRO A 143 13.49 -8.55 -2.78
C PRO A 143 14.33 -9.21 -3.89
N PHE A 144 13.68 -9.83 -4.86
CA PHE A 144 14.36 -10.44 -6.01
C PHE A 144 14.83 -9.35 -6.98
N TYR A 145 16.07 -8.90 -6.80
CA TYR A 145 16.79 -8.09 -7.77
C TYR A 145 17.39 -9.00 -8.85
N ASP A 146 17.27 -8.61 -10.13
CA ASP A 146 18.14 -9.13 -11.18
C ASP A 146 19.59 -8.61 -10.99
N VAL A 147 20.52 -9.06 -11.83
CA VAL A 147 21.95 -8.65 -11.80
C VAL A 147 22.12 -7.12 -11.95
N TYR A 148 21.09 -6.41 -12.40
CA TYR A 148 21.06 -4.97 -12.61
C TYR A 148 20.25 -4.21 -11.54
N GLY A 149 19.76 -4.89 -10.49
CA GLY A 149 18.95 -4.25 -9.45
C GLY A 149 17.48 -4.05 -9.81
N ASN A 150 16.96 -4.66 -10.88
CA ASN A 150 15.56 -4.56 -11.25
C ASN A 150 14.73 -5.69 -10.63
N VAL A 151 13.53 -5.37 -10.17
CA VAL A 151 12.56 -6.36 -9.75
C VAL A 151 11.92 -6.98 -11.00
N HIS A 152 12.10 -8.28 -11.24
CA HIS A 152 11.33 -9.02 -12.26
C HIS A 152 9.86 -9.17 -11.83
N ILE A 153 9.08 -8.11 -11.99
CA ILE A 153 7.63 -8.11 -11.85
C ILE A 153 7.06 -8.49 -13.23
N CYS A 154 5.95 -9.24 -13.33
CA CYS A 154 5.28 -9.47 -14.61
C CYS A 154 5.10 -8.14 -15.37
N HIS A 155 5.34 -8.15 -16.68
CA HIS A 155 5.49 -6.94 -17.50
C HIS A 155 4.28 -5.98 -17.42
N LYS A 156 3.07 -6.55 -17.33
CA LYS A 156 1.81 -5.80 -17.16
C LYS A 156 1.73 -5.13 -15.78
N LEU A 157 2.21 -5.81 -14.75
CA LEU A 157 2.22 -5.33 -13.37
C LEU A 157 3.28 -4.24 -13.19
N ASN A 158 4.49 -4.43 -13.73
CA ASN A 158 5.54 -3.42 -13.71
C ASN A 158 5.07 -2.10 -14.36
N TYR A 159 4.31 -2.19 -15.45
CA TYR A 159 3.71 -1.02 -16.10
C TYR A 159 2.67 -0.32 -15.22
N THR A 160 1.72 -1.05 -14.63
CA THR A 160 0.72 -0.47 -13.70
C THR A 160 1.40 0.15 -12.47
N PHE A 161 2.43 -0.48 -11.92
CA PHE A 161 3.19 0.07 -10.79
C PHE A 161 4.03 1.29 -11.15
N GLN A 162 4.75 1.28 -12.27
CA GLN A 162 5.49 2.46 -12.73
C GLN A 162 4.53 3.62 -13.00
N LYS A 163 3.38 3.35 -13.61
CA LYS A 163 2.30 4.34 -13.79
C LYS A 163 1.85 4.91 -12.44
N GLN A 164 1.60 4.06 -11.45
CA GLN A 164 1.18 4.46 -10.09
C GLN A 164 2.26 5.24 -9.32
N LYS A 165 3.52 4.80 -9.38
CA LYS A 165 4.66 5.49 -8.75
C LYS A 165 4.93 6.84 -9.39
N ASN A 166 4.85 6.93 -10.72
CA ASN A 166 5.05 8.18 -11.45
C ASN A 166 3.93 9.19 -11.17
N LYS A 167 2.67 8.74 -11.11
CA LYS A 167 1.53 9.56 -10.68
C LYS A 167 1.79 10.22 -9.32
N MET A 168 2.23 9.45 -8.32
CA MET A 168 2.49 9.98 -6.98
C MET A 168 3.75 10.86 -6.91
N SER A 169 4.81 10.52 -7.63
CA SER A 169 6.03 11.34 -7.70
C SER A 169 5.77 12.73 -8.31
N ALA A 170 4.87 12.82 -9.29
CA ALA A 170 4.45 14.09 -9.90
C ALA A 170 3.70 15.01 -8.93
N ILE A 171 3.09 14.47 -7.88
CA ILE A 171 2.43 15.25 -6.82
C ILE A 171 3.47 15.86 -5.89
N HIS A 172 4.52 15.10 -5.54
CA HIS A 172 5.61 15.59 -4.70
C HIS A 172 6.49 16.65 -5.36
N HIS A 173 6.49 16.74 -6.70
CA HIS A 173 7.20 17.79 -7.45
C HIS A 173 6.36 19.06 -7.64
N LYS A 174 5.08 19.08 -7.23
CA LYS A 174 4.36 20.32 -7.02
C LYS A 174 4.72 20.83 -5.63
N GLN A 175 5.68 21.74 -5.53
CA GLN A 175 5.92 22.47 -4.29
C GLN A 175 4.61 23.12 -3.79
N PRO A 176 4.32 23.08 -2.47
CA PRO A 176 3.05 23.49 -1.92
C PRO A 176 3.10 24.95 -1.43
N TYR A 177 3.11 25.96 -2.29
CA TYR A 177 2.92 27.34 -1.83
C TYR A 177 2.23 28.21 -2.89
N GLN A 178 0.91 28.15 -2.91
CA GLN A 178 0.11 29.37 -2.92
C GLN A 178 -0.83 29.27 -1.72
N GLN A 179 -0.33 29.70 -0.56
CA GLN A 179 -1.21 30.29 0.43
C GLN A 179 -1.96 31.39 -0.31
N GLN A 180 -3.26 31.21 -0.55
CA GLN A 180 -4.14 32.36 -0.69
C GLN A 180 -4.03 33.10 0.64
N ILE A 181 -3.17 34.11 0.66
CA ILE A 181 -3.23 35.17 1.65
C ILE A 181 -4.61 35.77 1.44
N ILE A 182 -5.57 35.38 2.29
CA ILE A 182 -6.79 36.14 2.45
C ILE A 182 -6.31 37.44 3.08
N ASN A 183 -6.11 38.46 2.25
CA ASN A 183 -6.05 39.84 2.72
C ASN A 183 -7.46 40.16 3.23
N CYS A 184 -7.73 39.83 4.49
CA CYS A 184 -8.77 40.51 5.24
C CYS A 184 -8.25 41.93 5.49
N THR A 185 -8.47 42.80 4.52
CA THR A 185 -8.44 44.24 4.78
C THR A 185 -9.63 44.56 5.69
N ASP A 186 -9.35 45.16 6.83
CA ASP A 186 -10.32 45.83 7.69
C ASP A 186 -11.06 46.89 6.88
N GLN A 187 -12.15 46.51 6.21
CA GLN A 187 -13.20 47.35 5.65
C GLN A 187 -14.20 46.45 4.95
N ASP A 188 -15.19 45.97 5.71
CA ASP A 188 -16.59 45.94 5.28
C ASP A 188 -17.47 45.50 6.46
N GLN A 189 -17.79 46.49 7.30
CA GLN A 189 -19.06 46.51 7.99
C GLN A 189 -20.18 46.42 6.94
N CYS A 190 -21.14 45.50 7.11
CA CYS A 190 -22.57 45.85 7.13
C CYS A 190 -23.48 44.62 7.27
N ASN A 191 -24.25 44.65 8.36
CA ASN A 191 -25.69 44.37 8.45
C ASN A 191 -26.27 43.22 7.63
N ILE A 192 -26.77 42.20 8.32
CA ILE A 192 -27.99 41.52 7.87
C ILE A 192 -28.92 41.34 9.07
N PHE A 193 -30.17 41.73 8.83
CA PHE A 193 -31.37 41.60 9.64
C PHE A 193 -31.71 40.14 10.00
#